data_AF-A0A1I4ALM4-F1
#
_entry.id   AF-A0A1I4ALM4-F1
#
_cell.length_a   1.000
_cell.length_b   1.000
_cell.length_c   1.000
_cell.angle_alpha   90.00
_cell.angle_beta   90.00
_cell.angle_gamma   90.00
#
_symmetry.space_group_name_H-M   'P 1'
#
loop_
_entity.id
_entity.type
_entity.pdbx_description
1 polymer ?
#
loop_
_entity_poly.entity_id
_entity_poly.type
_entity_poly.pdbx_seq_one_letter_code
_entity_poly.pdbx_strand_id
1 'polypeptide(L)' 'MKPEAQERSKLVASAAALIFGCLFAVAPAVAQQVNGVLGSPEATTTIDGKQLPPPNPPFGGVIKERASQSTP' A
#
# COMPACT_ATOMS: atom_id res chain seq x y z
N MET A 1 -30.84 41.97 20.87
CA MET A 1 -30.59 40.66 20.20
C MET A 1 -29.73 39.82 21.13
N LYS A 2 -30.17 38.60 21.46
CA LYS A 2 -29.77 37.84 22.66
C LYS A 2 -28.36 37.21 22.48
N PRO A 3 -27.31 37.71 23.15
CA PRO A 3 -25.94 37.17 23.01
C PRO A 3 -25.84 35.71 23.50
N GLU A 4 -26.71 35.32 24.42
CA GLU A 4 -26.88 33.97 24.98
C GLU A 4 -27.05 32.86 23.93
N ALA A 5 -27.78 33.14 22.84
CA ALA A 5 -28.05 32.15 21.81
C ALA A 5 -26.81 31.91 20.91
N GLN A 6 -26.01 32.96 20.72
CA GLN A 6 -24.81 32.90 19.87
C GLN A 6 -23.68 32.13 20.55
N GLU A 7 -23.52 32.27 21.87
CA GLU A 7 -22.49 31.56 22.64
C GLU A 7 -22.74 30.05 22.67
N ARG A 8 -23.99 29.64 22.92
CA ARG A 8 -24.42 28.23 22.90
C ARG A 8 -24.22 27.60 21.52
N SER A 9 -24.52 28.34 20.44
CA SER A 9 -24.32 27.87 19.07
C SER A 9 -22.84 27.64 18.75
N LYS A 10 -21.94 28.54 19.18
CA LYS A 10 -20.49 28.38 19.03
C LYS A 10 -19.95 27.21 19.85
N LEU A 11 -20.46 27.02 21.07
CA LEU A 11 -20.08 25.90 21.93
C LEU A 11 -20.49 24.56 21.30
N VAL A 12 -21.72 24.44 20.80
CA VAL A 12 -22.21 23.24 20.10
C VAL A 12 -21.41 22.98 18.82
N ALA A 13 -21.11 24.02 18.03
CA ALA A 13 -20.30 23.88 16.82
C ALA A 13 -18.87 23.41 17.13
N SER A 14 -18.24 23.95 18.19
CA SER A 14 -16.90 23.51 18.63
C SER A 14 -16.91 22.07 19.16
N ALA A 15 -17.93 21.67 19.92
CA ALA A 15 -18.07 20.30 20.39
C ALA A 15 -18.29 19.32 19.23
N ALA A 16 -19.14 19.67 18.25
CA ALA A 16 -19.36 18.85 17.06
C ALA A 16 -18.09 18.72 16.21
N ALA A 17 -17.32 19.80 16.05
CA ALA A 17 -16.04 19.78 15.32
C ALA A 17 -14.99 18.90 16.03
N LEU A 18 -14.91 18.96 17.35
CA LEU A 18 -14.03 18.11 18.14
C LEU A 18 -14.43 16.64 18.04
N ILE A 19 -15.73 16.32 18.16
CA ILE A 19 -16.23 14.95 18.00
C ILE A 19 -15.90 14.41 16.60
N PHE A 20 -16.17 15.20 15.55
CA PHE A 20 -15.88 14.80 14.17
C PHE A 20 -14.38 14.61 13.91
N GLY A 21 -13.52 15.47 14.46
CA GLY A 21 -12.06 15.31 14.39
C GLY A 21 -11.57 14.05 15.11
N CYS A 22 -12.13 13.74 16.28
CA CYS A 22 -11.81 12.52 17.02
C CYS A 22 -12.21 11.25 16.27
N LEU A 23 -13.30 11.27 15.50
CA LEU A 23 -13.70 10.12 14.67
C LEU A 23 -12.65 9.75 13.62
N PHE A 24 -11.98 10.74 13.03
CA PHE A 24 -10.89 10.48 12.06
C PHE A 24 -9.61 9.97 12.73
N ALA A 25 -9.37 10.28 14.01
CA ALA A 25 -8.18 9.83 14.73
C ALA A 25 -8.16 8.32 15.03
N VAL A 26 -9.33 7.66 15.01
CA VAL A 26 -9.49 6.22 15.30
C VAL A 26 -9.74 5.40 14.03
N ALA A 27 -9.68 6.02 12.84
CA ALA A 27 -9.84 5.29 11.59
C ALA A 27 -8.74 4.22 11.46
N PRO A 28 -9.08 2.95 11.16
CA PRO A 28 -8.08 1.92 10.96
C PRO A 28 -7.18 2.29 9.78
N ALA A 29 -5.87 2.36 10.01
CA ALA A 29 -4.90 2.57 8.95
C ALA A 29 -4.91 1.36 8.00
N VAL A 30 -4.95 1.62 6.70
CA VAL A 30 -4.85 0.57 5.67
C VAL A 30 -3.39 0.11 5.62
N ALA A 31 -3.04 -0.82 6.51
CA ALA A 31 -1.68 -1.37 6.59
C ALA A 31 -1.46 -2.42 5.49
N GLN A 32 -0.20 -2.57 5.08
CA GLN A 32 0.21 -3.58 4.10
C GLN A 32 -0.11 -4.97 4.63
N GLN A 33 -0.82 -5.78 3.84
CA GLN A 33 -1.18 -7.13 4.24
C GLN A 33 0.05 -8.04 4.16
N VAL A 34 0.48 -8.54 5.31
CA VAL A 34 1.59 -9.48 5.44
C VAL A 34 1.11 -10.72 6.17
N ASN A 35 1.61 -11.87 5.75
CA ASN A 35 1.39 -13.13 6.44
C ASN A 35 2.55 -13.36 7.42
N GLY A 36 2.24 -13.46 8.71
CA GLY A 36 3.22 -13.57 9.79
C GLY A 36 3.57 -12.22 10.44
N VAL A 37 4.66 -12.20 11.21
CA VAL A 37 5.16 -10.99 11.90
C VAL A 37 6.13 -10.26 10.97
N LEU A 38 5.86 -9.00 10.66
CA LEU A 38 6.73 -8.20 9.79
C LEU A 38 8.18 -8.17 10.33
N GLY A 39 9.15 -8.54 9.49
CA GLY A 39 10.56 -8.66 9.87
C GLY A 39 11.00 -10.04 10.37
N SER A 40 10.07 -10.98 10.54
CA SER A 40 10.40 -12.40 10.75
C SER A 40 10.94 -13.04 9.45
N PRO A 41 11.86 -14.03 9.52
CA PRO A 41 12.30 -14.77 8.34
C PRO A 41 11.17 -15.50 7.61
N GLU A 42 10.08 -15.84 8.30
CA GLU A 42 8.90 -16.51 7.72
C GLU A 42 7.84 -15.51 7.20
N ALA A 43 8.10 -14.19 7.28
CA ALA A 43 7.16 -13.19 6.82
C ALA A 43 7.01 -13.23 5.29
N THR A 44 5.78 -13.34 4.81
CA THR A 44 5.47 -13.40 3.37
C THR A 44 4.39 -12.37 3.01
N THR A 45 4.28 -12.03 1.73
CA THR A 45 3.21 -11.14 1.23
C THR A 45 2.63 -11.71 -0.05
N THR A 46 1.33 -11.54 -0.24
CA THR A 46 0.62 -12.01 -1.43
C THR A 46 0.64 -10.92 -2.49
N ILE A 47 1.15 -11.25 -3.68
CA ILE A 47 1.10 -10.39 -4.86
C ILE A 47 -0.07 -10.85 -5.73
N ASP A 48 -0.78 -9.91 -6.35
CA ASP A 48 -1.95 -10.14 -7.20
C ASP A 48 -1.76 -11.10 -8.38
N GLY A 49 -0.52 -11.46 -8.73
CA GLY A 49 -0.20 -12.42 -9.80
C GLY A 49 -0.62 -11.99 -11.22
N LYS A 50 -1.14 -10.77 -11.39
CA LYS A 50 -1.59 -10.23 -12.68
C LYS A 50 -0.44 -9.96 -13.67
N GLN A 51 0.81 -10.09 -13.22
CA GLN A 51 1.99 -9.94 -14.04
C GLN A 51 2.36 -11.29 -14.68
N LEU A 52 2.31 -11.35 -16.01
CA LEU A 52 2.98 -12.43 -16.73
C LEU A 52 4.50 -12.27 -16.52
N PRO A 53 5.25 -13.36 -16.26
CA PRO A 53 6.70 -13.28 -16.30
C PRO A 53 7.11 -12.71 -17.66
N PRO A 54 8.10 -11.81 -17.71
CA PRO A 54 8.60 -11.33 -18.99
C PRO A 54 8.98 -12.55 -19.85
N PRO A 55 8.76 -12.49 -21.17
CA PRO A 55 9.20 -13.55 -22.05
C PRO A 55 10.70 -13.79 -21.85
N ASN A 56 11.13 -15.05 -21.95
CA ASN A 56 12.53 -15.40 -21.78
C ASN A 56 13.39 -14.55 -22.73
N PRO A 57 14.52 -13.99 -22.26
CA PRO A 57 15.41 -13.25 -23.12
C PRO A 57 15.88 -14.16 -24.26
N PRO A 58 16.12 -13.62 -25.46
CA PRO A 58 16.73 -14.39 -26.53
C PRO A 58 18.12 -14.88 -26.08
N PHE A 59 18.55 -16.01 -26.62
CA PHE A 59 19.92 -16.48 -26.43
C PHE A 59 20.90 -15.40 -26.92
N GLY A 60 21.87 -15.03 -26.08
CA GLY A 60 22.80 -13.94 -26.35
C GLY A 60 23.93 -14.31 -27.32
N GLY A 61 24.19 -15.60 -27.48
CA GLY A 61 25.23 -16.11 -28.37
C GLY A 61 24.72 -16.53 -29.75
N VAL A 62 25.65 -17.08 -30.53
CA VAL A 62 25.40 -17.62 -31.86
C VAL A 62 25.64 -19.12 -31.84
N ILE A 63 24.62 -19.89 -32.21
CA ILE A 63 24.72 -21.34 -32.37
C ILE A 63 25.12 -21.65 -33.82
N LYS A 64 26.24 -22.38 -33.98
CA LYS A 64 26.71 -22.92 -35.27
C LYS A 64 26.74 -24.44 -35.23
N GLU A 65 26.88 -25.07 -36.40
CA GLU A 65 26.90 -26.52 -36.57
C GLU A 65 27.98 -27.22 -35.72
N ARG A 66 29.13 -26.55 -35.52
CA ARG A 66 30.19 -27.03 -34.62
C ARG A 66 30.23 -26.20 -33.35
N ALA A 67 30.26 -26.88 -32.20
CA ALA A 67 30.34 -26.25 -30.88
C ALA A 67 31.54 -25.30 -30.74
N SER A 68 32.69 -25.65 -31.34
CA SER A 68 33.91 -24.82 -31.32
C SER A 68 33.78 -23.48 -32.04
N GLN A 69 32.71 -23.29 -32.83
CA GLN A 69 32.45 -22.06 -33.58
C GLN A 69 31.26 -21.27 -33.02
N SER A 70 30.59 -21.78 -31.99
CA SER A 70 29.47 -21.13 -31.30
C SER A 70 29.97 -20.14 -30.24
N THR A 71 29.11 -19.21 -29.84
CA THR A 71 29.37 -18.26 -28.75
C THR A 71 28.30 -18.39 -27.67
N PRO A 72 28.66 -18.17 -26.39
CA PRO A 72 27.70 -18.13 -25.29
C PRO A 72 26.82 -16.87 -25.35
#